data_AF-A0A9K3N296-F1
#
_entry.id   AF-A0A9K3N296-F1
#
_cell.length_a   1.000
_cell.length_b   1.000
_cell.length_c   1.000
_cell.angle_alpha   90.00
_cell.angle_beta   90.00
_cell.angle_gamma   90.00
#
_symmetry.space_group_name_H-M   'P 1'
#
loop_
_entity.id
_entity.type
_entity.pdbx_description
1 polymer ?
#
loop_
_entity_poly.entity_id
_entity_poly.type
_entity_poly.pdbx_seq_one_letter_code
_entity_poly.pdbx_strand_id
1 'polypeptide(L)'
;MQRTSVRTEPEVGNSSKKRKKTSAKGVDEERKWCHQCRTVKEPVVDCTKCYSKRYCLPCITKWYPHVFEEEFVKACPVCCNNCNCKACLRRFSPKVGFRSTKHFSSMLIKF
;
A
#
# COMPACT_ATOMS: atom_id res chain seq x y z
N MET A 1 34.23 -37.20 40.47
CA MET A 1 33.90 -35.88 41.05
C MET A 1 32.47 -35.51 40.68
N GLN A 2 31.74 -34.93 41.63
CA GLN A 2 30.33 -34.56 41.54
C GLN A 2 30.16 -33.11 41.07
N ARG A 3 29.03 -32.85 40.39
CA ARG A 3 28.15 -31.64 40.44
C ARG A 3 28.79 -30.34 39.89
N THR A 4 28.19 -29.62 38.92
CA THR A 4 27.04 -28.69 38.99
C THR A 4 26.98 -28.01 37.59
N SER A 5 25.91 -27.51 36.97
CA SER A 5 24.54 -27.17 37.38
C SER A 5 23.84 -26.39 36.24
N VAL A 6 22.52 -26.58 36.10
CA VAL A 6 21.47 -25.68 35.53
C VAL A 6 21.59 -25.24 34.05
N ARG A 7 20.53 -25.03 33.23
CA ARG A 7 19.10 -24.77 33.48
C ARG A 7 18.34 -24.88 32.13
N THR A 8 17.09 -25.35 32.21
CA THR A 8 15.91 -24.99 31.38
C THR A 8 15.81 -25.36 29.89
N GLU A 9 15.00 -26.39 29.63
CA GLU A 9 13.86 -26.43 28.67
C GLU A 9 13.03 -25.11 28.70
N PRO A 10 12.23 -24.68 27.68
CA PRO A 10 11.37 -25.54 26.84
C PRO A 10 11.11 -25.11 25.36
N GLU A 11 10.65 -26.09 24.57
CA GLU A 11 9.46 -26.13 23.69
C GLU A 11 8.98 -24.90 22.85
N VAL A 12 8.37 -25.24 21.70
CA VAL A 12 7.39 -24.46 20.88
C VAL A 12 8.02 -23.65 19.71
N GLY A 13 7.57 -23.75 18.45
CA GLY A 13 6.34 -24.34 17.97
C GLY A 13 6.20 -24.38 16.44
N ASN A 14 5.38 -25.36 16.09
CA ASN A 14 4.69 -25.63 14.84
C ASN A 14 4.04 -24.41 14.18
N SER A 15 4.25 -24.24 12.87
CA SER A 15 3.20 -23.93 11.89
C SER A 15 3.82 -23.34 10.62
N SER A 16 4.31 -24.18 9.72
CA SER A 16 4.51 -23.79 8.33
C SER A 16 3.14 -23.66 7.66
N LYS A 17 2.39 -22.61 8.02
CA LYS A 17 1.13 -22.24 7.38
C LYS A 17 1.41 -21.79 5.96
N LYS A 18 1.23 -22.75 5.06
CA LYS A 18 0.94 -22.64 3.63
C LYS A 18 0.33 -21.29 3.24
N ARG A 19 1.14 -20.35 2.74
CA ARG A 19 0.61 -19.25 1.92
C ARG A 19 0.52 -19.73 0.48
N LYS A 20 -0.60 -20.41 0.17
CA LYS A 20 -1.08 -20.56 -1.21
C LYS A 20 -1.35 -19.14 -1.72
N LYS A 21 -0.44 -18.60 -2.51
CA LYS A 21 -0.74 -17.44 -3.37
C LYS A 21 -1.45 -17.98 -4.62
N THR A 22 -2.70 -18.35 -4.44
CA THR A 22 -3.65 -18.43 -5.55
C THR A 22 -4.25 -17.04 -5.71
N SER A 23 -3.94 -16.38 -6.82
CA SER A 23 -4.97 -15.75 -7.64
C SER A 23 -4.31 -15.28 -8.92
N ALA A 24 -4.47 -16.10 -9.95
CA ALA A 24 -4.59 -15.60 -11.30
C ALA A 24 -5.72 -14.56 -11.32
N LYS A 25 -5.38 -13.31 -11.58
CA LYS A 25 -6.23 -12.32 -12.23
C LYS A 25 -5.28 -11.54 -13.12
N GLY A 26 -5.50 -11.59 -14.43
CA GLY A 26 -4.73 -10.81 -15.40
C GLY A 26 -4.67 -9.37 -14.91
N VAL A 27 -3.49 -8.96 -14.45
CA VAL A 27 -3.29 -7.65 -13.87
C VAL A 27 -2.95 -6.77 -15.05
N ASP A 28 -3.92 -5.95 -15.44
CA ASP A 28 -3.74 -4.65 -16.10
C ASP A 28 -2.28 -4.18 -15.91
N GLU A 29 -1.45 -4.38 -16.94
CA GLU A 29 -0.02 -4.08 -16.87
C GLU A 29 0.25 -2.58 -16.70
N GLU A 30 -0.81 -1.77 -16.73
CA GLU A 30 -0.81 -0.32 -16.83
C GLU A 30 -0.55 0.41 -15.51
N ARG A 31 -0.32 -0.28 -14.38
CA ARG A 31 -0.14 0.41 -13.07
C ARG A 31 0.96 -0.12 -12.18
N LYS A 32 2.11 -0.51 -12.75
CA LYS A 32 3.26 -1.00 -11.97
C LYS A 32 4.15 0.12 -11.38
N TRP A 33 3.92 1.39 -11.70
CA TRP A 33 4.82 2.50 -11.32
C TRP A 33 4.50 3.13 -9.96
N CYS A 34 5.54 3.36 -9.15
CA CYS A 34 5.43 4.16 -7.94
C CYS A 34 5.11 5.62 -8.26
N HIS A 35 4.14 6.20 -7.56
CA HIS A 35 3.75 7.59 -7.73
C HIS A 35 4.87 8.58 -7.40
N GLN A 36 5.66 8.28 -6.36
CA GLN A 36 6.71 9.17 -5.84
C GLN A 36 7.93 9.24 -6.75
N CYS A 37 8.52 8.08 -7.08
CA CYS A 37 9.76 8.01 -7.85
C CYS A 37 9.55 7.74 -9.34
N ARG A 38 8.31 7.46 -9.78
CA ARG A 38 7.95 7.18 -11.18
C ARG A 38 8.68 5.99 -11.81
N THR A 39 9.25 5.11 -10.98
CA THR A 39 9.87 3.85 -11.40
C THR A 39 8.99 2.66 -11.01
N VAL A 40 9.04 1.59 -11.80
CA VAL A 40 8.50 0.29 -11.37
C VAL A 40 9.42 -0.27 -10.29
N LYS A 41 8.88 -0.52 -9.10
CA LYS A 41 9.60 -1.14 -7.98
C LYS A 41 8.60 -1.98 -7.21
N GLU A 42 8.99 -3.19 -6.85
CA GLU A 42 8.28 -4.04 -5.89
C GLU A 42 9.15 -4.17 -4.64
N PRO A 43 8.58 -4.30 -3.43
CA PRO A 43 7.15 -4.28 -3.10
C PRO A 43 6.53 -2.88 -3.11
N VAL A 44 5.22 -2.83 -3.31
CA VAL A 44 4.37 -1.64 -3.34
C VAL A 44 3.17 -1.74 -2.41
N VAL A 45 2.62 -0.58 -2.11
CA VAL A 45 1.37 -0.41 -1.36
C VAL A 45 0.39 0.36 -2.24
N ASP A 46 -0.77 -0.23 -2.49
CA ASP A 46 -1.86 0.37 -3.26
C ASP A 46 -2.84 1.11 -2.33
N CYS A 47 -3.24 2.31 -2.72
CA CYS A 47 -4.24 3.10 -2.00
C CYS A 47 -5.65 2.55 -2.24
N THR A 48 -6.35 2.12 -1.19
CA THR A 48 -7.75 1.67 -1.27
C THR A 48 -8.75 2.82 -1.36
N LYS A 49 -8.40 4.05 -0.96
CA LYS A 49 -9.31 5.21 -1.13
C LYS A 49 -9.46 5.69 -2.57
N CYS A 50 -8.42 5.58 -3.40
CA CYS A 50 -8.47 6.07 -4.78
C CYS A 50 -8.16 5.03 -5.85
N TYR A 51 -7.71 3.82 -5.47
CA TYR A 51 -7.38 2.68 -6.35
C TYR A 51 -6.51 3.05 -7.57
N SER A 52 -5.78 4.16 -7.49
CA SER A 52 -5.08 4.76 -8.64
C SER A 52 -3.68 5.24 -8.32
N LYS A 53 -3.27 5.17 -7.05
CA LYS A 53 -1.97 5.61 -6.59
C LYS A 53 -1.36 4.46 -5.81
N ARG A 54 -0.13 4.10 -6.18
CA ARG A 54 0.70 3.12 -5.47
C ARG A 54 2.04 3.73 -5.14
N TYR A 55 2.69 3.20 -4.10
CA TYR A 55 4.00 3.65 -3.66
C TYR A 55 4.85 2.45 -3.32
N CYS A 56 6.12 2.46 -3.72
CA CYS A 56 7.04 1.42 -3.29
C CYS A 56 7.45 1.62 -1.83
N LEU A 57 7.71 0.52 -1.10
CA LEU A 57 8.11 0.59 0.30
C LEU A 57 9.31 1.52 0.56
N PRO A 58 10.38 1.56 -0.28
CA PRO A 58 11.48 2.49 -0.07
C PRO A 58 11.07 3.96 -0.11
N CYS A 59 10.04 4.32 -0.88
CA CYS A 59 9.52 5.68 -0.88
C CYS A 59 8.68 5.98 0.36
N ILE A 60 7.91 4.99 0.85
CA ILE A 60 7.10 5.13 2.06
C ILE A 60 8.03 5.32 3.26
N THR A 61 8.98 4.42 3.47
CA THR A 61 9.91 4.48 4.61
C THR A 61 10.77 5.74 4.62
N LYS A 62 11.19 6.22 3.44
CA LYS A 62 12.02 7.42 3.34
C LYS A 62 11.25 8.72 3.57
N TRP A 63 10.04 8.84 3.03
CA TRP A 63 9.31 10.11 3.02
C TRP A 63 8.20 10.19 4.08
N TYR A 64 7.78 9.05 4.60
CA TYR A 64 6.67 8.94 5.56
C TYR A 64 7.04 7.93 6.67
N PRO A 65 8.14 8.14 7.43
CA PRO A 65 8.61 7.18 8.43
C PRO A 65 7.64 6.98 9.61
N HIS A 66 6.75 7.95 9.85
CA HIS A 66 5.74 7.91 10.92
C HIS A 66 4.39 7.36 10.46
N VAL A 67 4.21 7.09 9.17
CA VAL A 67 2.96 6.57 8.63
C VAL A 67 3.10 5.06 8.45
N PHE A 68 2.25 4.31 9.15
CA PHE A 68 2.22 2.86 9.01
C PHE A 68 1.60 2.44 7.68
N GLU A 69 1.99 1.28 7.17
CA GLU A 69 1.47 0.72 5.92
C GLU A 69 -0.06 0.64 5.92
N GLU A 70 -0.68 0.28 7.05
CA GLU A 70 -2.14 0.18 7.18
C GLU A 70 -2.85 1.52 6.94
N GLU A 71 -2.29 2.61 7.47
CA GLU A 71 -2.84 3.96 7.27
C GLU A 71 -2.60 4.43 5.83
N PHE A 72 -1.46 4.06 5.27
CA PHE A 72 -1.13 4.32 3.87
C PHE A 72 -2.09 3.61 2.89
N VAL A 73 -2.44 2.35 3.18
CA VAL A 73 -3.43 1.55 2.44
C VAL A 73 -4.81 2.21 2.51
N LYS A 74 -5.22 2.70 3.69
CA LYS A 74 -6.49 3.43 3.87
C LYS A 74 -6.51 4.72 3.05
N ALA A 75 -5.47 5.54 3.12
CA ALA A 75 -5.39 6.78 2.37
C ALA A 75 -3.94 7.18 2.06
N CYS A 76 -3.61 7.25 0.76
CA CYS A 76 -2.28 7.68 0.34
C CYS A 76 -2.05 9.19 0.57
N PRO A 77 -0.80 9.67 0.57
CA PRO A 77 -0.45 11.07 0.77
C PRO A 77 -1.17 12.05 -0.16
N VAL A 78 -1.52 11.65 -1.40
CA VAL A 78 -2.32 12.49 -2.32
C VAL A 78 -3.75 12.66 -1.80
N CYS A 79 -4.36 11.57 -1.31
CA CYS A 79 -5.72 11.61 -0.75
C CYS A 79 -5.81 12.32 0.61
N CYS A 80 -4.66 12.53 1.27
CA CYS A 80 -4.49 13.27 2.52
C CYS A 80 -3.93 14.68 2.29
N ASN A 81 -3.79 15.13 1.03
CA ASN A 81 -3.18 16.42 0.66
C ASN A 81 -1.77 16.66 1.23
N ASN A 82 -1.04 15.59 1.52
CA ASN A 82 0.30 15.61 2.10
C ASN A 82 1.37 15.03 1.13
N CYS A 83 1.06 14.96 -0.17
CA CYS A 83 1.99 14.39 -1.14
C CYS A 83 3.11 15.38 -1.47
N ASN A 84 4.36 14.98 -1.17
CA ASN A 84 5.56 15.77 -1.42
C ASN A 84 6.23 15.50 -2.79
N CYS A 85 5.51 14.86 -3.72
CA CYS A 85 6.06 14.58 -5.05
C CYS A 85 6.21 15.88 -5.87
N LYS A 86 7.30 16.04 -6.65
CA LYS A 86 7.52 17.26 -7.48
C LYS A 86 6.32 17.63 -8.36
N ALA A 87 5.68 16.63 -8.97
CA ALA A 87 4.52 16.82 -9.83
C ALA A 87 3.26 17.26 -9.05
N CYS A 88 3.15 16.89 -7.79
CA CYS A 88 2.04 17.19 -6.89
C CYS A 88 2.20 18.61 -6.34
N LEU A 89 3.41 18.94 -5.89
CA LEU A 89 3.80 20.27 -5.41
C LEU A 89 3.58 21.35 -6.49
N ARG A 90 3.89 21.06 -7.76
CA ARG A 90 3.61 21.97 -8.89
C ARG A 90 2.12 22.18 -9.19
N ARG A 91 1.24 21.29 -8.71
CA ARG A 91 -0.20 21.32 -8.96
C ARG A 91 -1.00 21.96 -7.83
N PHE A 92 -0.39 22.25 -6.69
CA PHE A 92 -1.00 23.00 -5.59
C PHE A 92 -1.16 24.49 -5.92
N SER A 93 -1.78 24.81 -7.05
CA SER A 93 -2.60 26.02 -7.14
C SER A 93 -3.96 25.65 -6.57
N PRO A 94 -4.61 26.51 -5.75
CA PRO A 94 -5.91 26.21 -5.16
C PRO A 94 -6.97 26.06 -6.27
N LYS A 95 -7.15 24.83 -6.76
CA LYS A 95 -8.27 24.48 -7.61
C LYS A 95 -9.45 24.20 -6.69
N VAL A 96 -10.36 25.16 -6.65
CA VAL A 96 -11.77 24.96 -6.27
C VAL A 96 -12.28 23.63 -6.87
N GLY A 97 -13.05 22.90 -6.07
CA GLY A 97 -13.13 21.44 -6.08
C GLY A 97 -13.38 20.72 -7.40
N PHE A 98 -12.79 19.53 -7.51
CA PHE A 98 -13.43 18.44 -8.25
C PHE A 98 -13.25 17.12 -7.49
N ARG A 99 -14.22 16.82 -6.62
CA ARG A 99 -14.47 15.45 -6.18
C ARG A 99 -15.08 14.71 -7.37
N SER A 100 -14.29 13.93 -8.10
CA SER A 100 -14.86 12.85 -8.91
C SER A 100 -15.36 11.78 -7.96
N THR A 101 -16.59 11.92 -7.47
CA THR A 101 -17.37 10.75 -7.09
C THR A 101 -17.53 9.92 -8.35
N LYS A 102 -16.81 8.79 -8.42
CA LYS A 102 -17.14 7.76 -9.40
C LYS A 102 -18.52 7.24 -9.03
N HIS A 103 -19.55 7.83 -9.63
CA HIS A 103 -20.89 7.30 -9.64
C HIS A 103 -20.80 5.97 -10.39
N PHE A 104 -20.86 4.85 -9.68
CA PHE A 104 -21.19 3.56 -10.31
C PHE A 104 -22.68 3.64 -10.64
N SER A 105 -23.01 4.25 -11.79
CA SER A 105 -24.34 4.13 -12.39
C SER A 105 -24.20 3.27 -13.64
N SER A 106 -24.56 2.00 -13.51
CA SER A 106 -25.29 1.31 -14.56
C SER A 106 -26.62 0.92 -13.91
N MET A 107 -27.57 1.86 -13.85
CA MET A 107 -28.59 2.03 -14.87
C MET A 107 -29.24 0.68 -15.22
N LEU A 108 -30.33 0.39 -14.50
CA LEU A 108 -31.44 -0.41 -15.02
C LEU A 108 -31.77 0.05 -16.44
N ILE A 109 -32.02 -0.89 -17.35
CA ILE A 109 -33.06 -0.79 -18.40
C ILE A 109 -33.18 -2.11 -19.20
N LYS A 110 -34.39 -2.71 -19.07
CA LYS A 110 -35.24 -3.40 -20.07
C LYS A 110 -34.72 -4.74 -20.63
N PHE A 111 -35.49 -5.85 -20.63
CA PHE A 111 -36.94 -6.01 -20.81
C PHE A 111 -37.63 -6.75 -19.66
#